data_AF-A0A971QG34-F1
#
_entry.id   AF-A0A971QG34-F1
#
_cell.length_a   1.000
_cell.length_b   1.000
_cell.length_c   1.000
_cell.angle_alpha   90.00
_cell.angle_beta   90.00
_cell.angle_gamma   90.00
#
_symmetry.space_group_name_H-M   'P 1'
#
loop_
_entity.id
_entity.type
_entity.pdbx_description
1 polymer ?
#
loop_
_entity_poly.entity_id
_entity_poly.type
_entity_poly.pdbx_seq_one_letter_code
_entity_poly.pdbx_strand_id
1 'polypeptide(L)'
;MFDLPAVLDQLSRWGAFIREYRLVDLGSHPVAAAVGAVAAGLLLCLWGARILRTVYILVFMSVGAGLGIQLARQAEVDVLIGLVLGAGVLALVGHLLFRLWVGGTVGLVALTAVLALGAPWIGDEAQRYADRLLELATGDRVFAAAVEAAVEAELERGPVLPSTAEERFSLYEAASQLGSFLWAERHEELWRVVFLGMVAGLLGLALGVVWPRLVMIVGTSAVGAILVTGGVLTLAVRLWPAAWDWIESRPSGVPIAVGVVLLLAMLRQGLRRSALAVTPAVVPATPAKAA
;
A
#
# COMPACT_ATOMS: atom_id res chain seq x y z
N MET A 1 14.36 -11.23 -18.70
CA MET A 1 13.14 -12.02 -18.97
C MET A 1 12.36 -12.05 -17.67
N PHE A 2 11.08 -11.69 -17.66
CA PHE A 2 10.31 -11.59 -16.42
C PHE A 2 9.90 -13.01 -15.97
N ASP A 3 10.45 -13.48 -14.85
CA ASP A 3 10.16 -14.81 -14.31
C ASP A 3 8.88 -14.77 -13.48
N LEU A 4 7.74 -14.90 -14.18
CA LEU A 4 6.42 -14.92 -13.55
C LEU A 4 6.31 -16.02 -12.47
N PRO A 5 6.79 -17.27 -12.68
CA PRO A 5 6.89 -18.27 -11.62
C PRO A 5 7.60 -17.77 -10.36
N ALA A 6 8.77 -17.14 -10.48
CA ALA A 6 9.50 -16.63 -9.31
C ALA A 6 8.71 -15.57 -8.53
N VAL A 7 7.99 -14.68 -9.24
CA VAL A 7 7.12 -13.67 -8.60
C VAL A 7 5.93 -14.32 -7.91
N LEU A 8 5.32 -15.33 -8.53
CA LEU A 8 4.21 -16.08 -7.94
C LEU A 8 4.65 -16.83 -6.68
N ASP A 9 5.82 -17.47 -6.73
CA ASP A 9 6.39 -18.18 -5.59
C ASP A 9 6.72 -17.23 -4.43
N GLN A 10 7.29 -16.06 -4.73
CA GLN A 10 7.52 -15.01 -3.76
C GLN A 10 6.20 -14.55 -3.11
N LEU A 11 5.13 -14.34 -3.91
CA LEU A 11 3.81 -13.96 -3.39
C LEU A 11 3.21 -15.04 -2.48
N SER A 12 3.38 -16.33 -2.80
CA SER A 12 2.97 -17.40 -1.89
C SER A 12 3.79 -17.43 -0.60
N ARG A 13 5.12 -17.20 -0.67
CA ARG A 13 5.97 -17.07 0.53
C ARG A 13 5.55 -15.89 1.40
N TRP A 14 5.21 -14.75 0.81
CA TRP A 14 4.63 -13.62 1.55
C TRP A 14 3.28 -13.97 2.17
N GLY A 15 2.43 -14.73 1.47
CA GLY A 15 1.17 -15.24 2.01
C GLY A 15 1.38 -16.14 3.23
N ALA A 16 2.35 -17.05 3.16
CA ALA A 16 2.76 -17.91 4.27
C ALA A 16 3.34 -17.09 5.43
N PHE A 17 4.21 -16.11 5.14
CA PHE A 17 4.77 -15.18 6.12
C PHE A 17 3.67 -14.40 6.85
N ILE A 18 2.66 -13.88 6.13
CA ILE A 18 1.52 -13.17 6.73
C ILE A 18 0.70 -14.10 7.64
N ARG A 19 0.55 -15.38 7.27
CA ARG A 19 -0.12 -16.41 8.09
C ARG A 19 0.66 -16.69 9.37
N GLU A 20 1.99 -16.83 9.24
CA GLU A 20 2.88 -17.20 10.33
C GLU A 20 3.08 -16.04 11.32
N TYR A 21 3.29 -14.82 10.83
CA TYR A 21 3.53 -13.64 11.69
C TYR A 21 2.28 -13.04 12.34
N ARG A 22 1.10 -13.65 12.18
CA ARG A 22 -0.18 -13.17 12.75
C ARG A 22 -0.33 -11.64 12.74
N LEU A 23 0.02 -10.99 11.62
CA LEU A 23 -0.29 -9.57 11.41
C LEU A 23 -1.82 -9.29 11.50
N VAL A 24 -2.62 -10.35 11.56
CA VAL A 24 -4.07 -10.36 11.79
C VAL A 24 -4.47 -10.16 13.27
N ASP A 25 -3.58 -10.27 14.27
CA ASP A 25 -3.92 -9.94 15.67
C ASP A 25 -3.83 -8.42 15.94
N LEU A 26 -4.28 -7.59 14.98
CA LEU A 26 -4.25 -6.11 15.06
C LEU A 26 -5.29 -5.52 16.04
N GLY A 27 -5.88 -6.34 16.92
CA GLY A 27 -6.84 -5.90 17.94
C GLY A 27 -7.72 -7.04 18.46
N SER A 28 -8.59 -6.72 19.43
CA SER A 28 -9.51 -7.66 20.06
C SER A 28 -10.56 -8.27 19.09
N HIS A 29 -10.70 -7.71 17.89
CA HIS A 29 -11.73 -8.10 16.91
C HIS A 29 -11.17 -8.19 15.47
N PRO A 30 -10.35 -9.21 15.15
CA PRO A 30 -9.69 -9.35 13.84
C PRO A 30 -10.69 -9.53 12.69
N VAL A 31 -11.81 -10.22 12.95
CA VAL A 31 -12.88 -10.41 11.95
C VAL A 31 -13.55 -9.07 11.61
N ALA A 32 -13.82 -8.22 12.61
CA ALA A 32 -14.43 -6.91 12.39
C ALA A 32 -13.49 -5.99 11.60
N ALA A 33 -12.18 -6.03 11.90
CA ALA A 33 -11.17 -5.30 11.14
C ALA A 33 -11.11 -5.77 9.68
N ALA A 34 -11.16 -7.09 9.43
CA ALA A 34 -11.16 -7.65 8.08
C ALA A 34 -12.41 -7.26 7.29
N VAL A 35 -13.60 -7.35 7.89
CA VAL A 35 -14.86 -6.88 7.29
C VAL A 35 -14.79 -5.38 6.99
N GLY A 36 -14.27 -4.59 7.93
CA GLY A 36 -14.04 -3.16 7.76
C GLY A 36 -13.08 -2.85 6.61
N ALA A 37 -11.99 -3.61 6.47
CA ALA A 37 -11.03 -3.49 5.38
C ALA A 37 -11.67 -3.83 4.03
N VAL A 38 -12.49 -4.90 3.93
CA VAL A 38 -13.23 -5.23 2.71
C VAL A 38 -14.21 -4.11 2.35
N ALA A 39 -14.99 -3.63 3.32
CA ALA A 39 -15.96 -2.56 3.09
C ALA A 39 -15.29 -1.25 2.66
N ALA A 40 -14.23 -0.84 3.36
CA ALA A 40 -13.43 0.33 3.03
C ALA A 40 -12.75 0.19 1.66
N GLY A 41 -12.22 -1.00 1.35
CA GLY A 41 -11.60 -1.31 0.08
C GLY A 41 -12.59 -1.25 -1.08
N LEU A 42 -13.80 -1.81 -0.92
CA LEU A 42 -14.87 -1.69 -1.91
C LEU A 42 -15.30 -0.23 -2.09
N LEU A 43 -15.45 0.52 -0.99
CA LEU A 43 -15.78 1.94 -1.05
C LEU A 43 -14.70 2.75 -1.78
N LEU A 44 -13.41 2.45 -1.54
CA LEU A 44 -12.30 3.05 -2.26
C LEU A 44 -12.27 2.66 -3.75
N CYS A 45 -12.49 1.38 -4.07
CA CYS A 45 -12.57 0.90 -5.46
C CYS A 45 -13.73 1.56 -6.23
N LEU A 46 -14.84 1.87 -5.57
CA LEU A 46 -16.04 2.40 -6.23
C LEU A 46 -16.12 3.94 -6.23
N TRP A 47 -15.61 4.58 -5.18
CA TRP A 47 -15.80 6.02 -4.91
C TRP A 47 -14.54 6.74 -4.43
N GLY A 48 -13.42 6.04 -4.24
CA GLY A 48 -12.24 6.56 -3.55
C GLY A 48 -11.74 7.89 -4.10
N ALA A 49 -11.63 8.01 -5.42
CA ALA A 49 -11.18 9.24 -6.08
C ALA A 49 -12.04 10.47 -5.74
N ARG A 50 -13.36 10.30 -5.57
CA ARG A 50 -14.27 11.41 -5.23
C ARG A 50 -14.26 11.71 -3.74
N ILE A 51 -14.38 10.67 -2.92
CA ILE A 51 -14.45 10.80 -1.46
C ILE A 51 -13.17 11.44 -0.93
N LEU A 52 -12.01 10.93 -1.35
CA LEU A 52 -10.73 11.40 -0.84
C LEU A 52 -10.50 12.88 -1.17
N ARG A 53 -10.85 13.30 -2.40
CA ARG A 53 -10.75 14.70 -2.81
C ARG A 53 -11.67 15.59 -1.98
N THR A 54 -12.93 15.20 -1.82
CA THR A 54 -13.92 16.00 -1.07
C THR A 54 -13.52 16.12 0.40
N VAL A 55 -13.09 15.01 1.02
CA VAL A 55 -12.63 15.01 2.41
C VAL A 55 -11.42 15.92 2.59
N TYR A 56 -10.41 15.82 1.72
CA TYR A 56 -9.24 16.70 1.79
C TYR A 56 -9.62 18.18 1.70
N ILE A 57 -10.43 18.56 0.68
CA ILE A 57 -10.83 19.95 0.49
C ILE A 57 -11.64 20.45 1.68
N LEU A 58 -12.59 19.65 2.19
CA LEU A 58 -13.40 20.03 3.34
C LEU A 58 -12.55 20.24 4.60
N VAL A 59 -11.62 19.33 4.89
CA VAL A 59 -10.73 19.45 6.06
C VAL A 59 -9.92 20.75 5.99
N PHE A 60 -9.28 21.02 4.84
CA PHE A 60 -8.52 22.26 4.67
C PHE A 60 -9.40 23.51 4.70
N MET A 61 -10.60 23.45 4.13
CA MET A 61 -11.57 24.54 4.15
C MET A 61 -12.04 24.85 5.57
N SER A 62 -12.33 23.82 6.39
CA SER A 62 -12.73 23.97 7.79
C SER A 62 -11.62 24.57 8.64
N VAL A 63 -10.38 24.08 8.48
CA VAL A 63 -9.20 24.66 9.14
C VAL A 63 -8.98 26.11 8.70
N GLY A 64 -9.17 26.40 7.42
CA GLY A 64 -9.03 27.75 6.84
C GLY A 64 -10.07 28.72 7.35
N ALA A 65 -11.32 28.28 7.46
CA ALA A 65 -12.38 29.07 8.06
C ALA A 65 -12.04 29.42 9.52
N GLY A 66 -11.56 28.44 10.30
CA GLY A 66 -11.14 28.64 11.68
C GLY A 66 -10.02 29.67 11.83
N LEU A 67 -8.95 29.54 11.03
CA LEU A 67 -7.83 30.48 11.03
C LEU A 67 -8.24 31.88 10.51
N GLY A 68 -9.08 31.93 9.48
CA GLY A 68 -9.59 33.18 8.92
C GLY A 68 -10.43 33.98 9.91
N ILE A 69 -11.28 33.30 10.70
CA ILE A 69 -12.05 33.93 11.78
C ILE A 69 -11.11 34.49 12.86
N GLN A 70 -10.08 33.73 13.25
CA GLN A 70 -9.12 34.18 14.26
C GLN A 70 -8.36 35.43 13.80
N LEU A 71 -7.89 35.45 12.54
CA LEU A 71 -7.17 36.59 11.97
C LEU A 71 -8.07 37.83 11.80
N ALA A 72 -9.31 37.67 11.34
CA ALA A 72 -10.23 38.81 11.22
C ALA A 72 -10.54 39.46 12.57
N ARG A 73 -10.69 38.65 13.64
CA ARG A 73 -10.87 39.17 15.01
C ARG A 73 -9.67 39.96 15.50
N GLN A 74 -8.44 39.55 15.14
CA GLN A 74 -7.22 40.27 15.52
C GLN A 74 -7.02 41.57 14.72
N ALA A 75 -7.50 41.62 13.47
CA ALA A 75 -7.34 42.76 12.57
C ALA A 75 -8.53 43.74 12.57
N GLU A 76 -9.55 43.50 13.42
CA GLU A 76 -10.81 44.28 13.46
C GLU A 76 -11.55 44.37 12.11
N VAL A 77 -11.37 43.36 11.25
CA VAL A 77 -12.07 43.22 9.97
C VAL A 77 -13.34 42.40 10.16
N ASP A 78 -14.34 42.58 9.28
CA ASP A 78 -15.54 41.74 9.25
C ASP A 78 -15.18 40.24 9.23
N VAL A 79 -15.72 39.51 10.20
CA VAL A 79 -15.52 38.07 10.39
C VAL A 79 -15.96 37.28 9.17
N LEU A 80 -16.99 37.74 8.46
CA LEU A 80 -17.47 37.07 7.24
C LEU A 80 -16.40 37.11 6.14
N ILE A 81 -15.71 38.25 5.99
CA ILE A 81 -14.61 38.42 5.03
C ILE A 81 -13.47 37.48 5.41
N GLY A 82 -13.06 37.46 6.68
CA GLY A 82 -12.00 36.56 7.17
C GLY A 82 -12.31 35.09 6.95
N LEU A 83 -13.54 34.66 7.23
CA LEU A 83 -13.99 33.28 7.02
C LEU A 83 -13.89 32.88 5.55
N VAL A 84 -14.45 33.68 4.64
CA VAL A 84 -14.48 33.36 3.20
C VAL A 84 -13.07 33.36 2.61
N LEU A 85 -12.23 34.35 2.96
CA LEU A 85 -10.83 34.41 2.52
C LEU A 85 -10.02 33.24 3.06
N GLY A 86 -10.08 32.96 4.36
CA GLY A 86 -9.34 31.87 4.98
C GLY A 86 -9.73 30.50 4.43
N ALA A 87 -11.05 30.24 4.33
CA ALA A 87 -11.57 29.02 3.74
C ALA A 87 -11.16 28.87 2.27
N GLY A 88 -11.27 29.94 1.47
CA GLY A 88 -10.91 29.93 0.06
C GLY A 88 -9.42 29.68 -0.19
N VAL A 89 -8.54 30.38 0.55
CA VAL A 89 -7.08 30.23 0.41
C VAL A 89 -6.65 28.82 0.84
N LEU A 90 -7.09 28.31 2.00
CA LEU A 90 -6.69 26.97 2.41
C LEU A 90 -7.35 25.87 1.57
N ALA A 91 -8.57 26.06 1.05
CA ALA A 91 -9.13 25.12 0.09
C ALA A 91 -8.26 24.99 -1.17
N LEU A 92 -7.69 26.11 -1.66
CA LEU A 92 -6.75 26.11 -2.78
C LEU A 92 -5.43 25.40 -2.43
N VAL A 93 -4.86 25.70 -1.26
CA VAL A 93 -3.64 25.02 -0.77
C VAL A 93 -3.88 23.52 -0.59
N GLY A 94 -5.00 23.14 0.03
CA GLY A 94 -5.40 21.75 0.21
C GLY A 94 -5.58 21.04 -1.13
N HIS A 95 -6.10 21.73 -2.15
CA HIS A 95 -6.19 21.17 -3.50
C HIS A 95 -4.82 20.89 -4.13
N LEU A 96 -3.86 21.81 -3.98
CA LEU A 96 -2.50 21.64 -4.48
C LEU A 96 -1.75 20.54 -3.73
N LEU A 97 -1.85 20.52 -2.40
CA LEU A 97 -1.24 19.50 -1.56
C LEU A 97 -1.80 18.11 -1.85
N PHE A 98 -3.11 18.02 -2.07
CA PHE A 98 -3.75 16.77 -2.50
C PHE A 98 -3.17 16.25 -3.81
N ARG A 99 -2.88 17.12 -4.78
CA ARG A 99 -2.22 16.73 -6.04
C ARG A 99 -0.81 16.17 -5.79
N LEU A 100 -0.04 16.80 -4.90
CA LEU A 100 1.28 16.33 -4.51
C LEU A 100 1.23 15.00 -3.77
N TRP A 101 0.28 14.85 -2.83
CA TRP A 101 0.09 13.62 -2.05
C TRP A 101 -0.31 12.44 -2.95
N VAL A 102 -1.21 12.67 -3.91
CA VAL A 102 -1.59 11.64 -4.90
C VAL A 102 -0.39 11.24 -5.78
N GLY A 103 0.47 12.19 -6.17
CA GLY A 103 1.70 11.84 -6.88
C GLY A 103 2.71 11.12 -6.00
N GLY A 104 2.89 11.54 -4.75
CA GLY A 104 3.76 10.89 -3.78
C GLY A 104 3.36 9.44 -3.51
N THR A 105 2.06 9.17 -3.34
CA THR A 105 1.55 7.80 -3.13
C THR A 105 1.78 6.89 -4.33
N VAL A 106 1.59 7.38 -5.57
CA VAL A 106 1.91 6.57 -6.75
C VAL A 106 3.41 6.41 -6.97
N GLY A 107 4.21 7.43 -6.66
CA GLY A 107 5.67 7.29 -6.60
C GLY A 107 6.09 6.22 -5.60
N LEU A 108 5.50 6.21 -4.40
CA LEU A 108 5.76 5.19 -3.38
C LEU A 108 5.33 3.80 -3.85
N VAL A 109 4.17 3.65 -4.49
CA VAL A 109 3.70 2.38 -5.05
C VAL A 109 4.63 1.89 -6.19
N ALA A 110 5.10 2.79 -7.04
CA ALA A 110 6.05 2.45 -8.09
C ALA A 110 7.40 1.99 -7.50
N LEU A 111 7.90 2.71 -6.49
CA LEU A 111 9.10 2.34 -5.74
C LEU A 111 8.93 0.95 -5.10
N THR A 112 7.84 0.71 -4.38
CA THR A 112 7.60 -0.59 -3.74
C THR A 112 7.41 -1.71 -4.75
N ALA A 113 6.80 -1.43 -5.91
CA ALA A 113 6.71 -2.40 -6.99
C ALA A 113 8.09 -2.77 -7.53
N VAL A 114 9.00 -1.79 -7.74
CA VAL A 114 10.38 -2.08 -8.15
C VAL A 114 11.11 -2.89 -7.09
N LEU A 115 10.97 -2.53 -5.81
CA LEU A 115 11.57 -3.28 -4.71
C LEU A 115 11.01 -4.71 -4.62
N ALA A 116 9.70 -4.90 -4.80
CA ALA A 116 9.07 -6.21 -4.79
C ALA A 116 9.49 -7.08 -5.99
N LEU A 117 9.63 -6.48 -7.18
CA LEU A 117 10.15 -7.17 -8.36
C LEU A 117 11.65 -7.46 -8.27
N GLY A 118 12.39 -6.64 -7.51
CA GLY A 118 13.77 -6.88 -7.13
C GLY A 118 13.91 -7.83 -5.93
N ALA A 119 12.86 -8.16 -5.20
CA ALA A 119 12.96 -8.99 -4.01
C ALA A 119 13.48 -10.43 -4.22
N PRO A 120 13.29 -11.11 -5.38
CA PRO A 120 13.73 -12.50 -5.53
C PRO A 120 15.22 -12.70 -5.28
N TRP A 121 16.08 -11.83 -5.86
CA TRP A 121 17.53 -11.94 -5.67
C TRP A 121 17.95 -11.63 -4.23
N ILE A 122 17.21 -10.77 -3.52
CA ILE A 122 17.44 -10.47 -2.11
C ILE A 122 17.13 -11.71 -1.25
N GLY A 123 16.09 -12.47 -1.61
CA GLY A 123 15.77 -13.74 -0.94
C GLY A 123 16.87 -14.78 -1.10
N ASP A 124 17.38 -14.95 -2.32
CA ASP A 124 18.49 -15.87 -2.60
C ASP A 124 19.76 -15.48 -1.83
N GLU A 125 20.07 -14.18 -1.76
CA GLU A 125 21.25 -13.68 -1.05
C GLU A 125 21.09 -13.73 0.47
N ALA A 126 19.88 -13.52 0.99
CA ALA A 126 19.57 -13.72 2.41
C ALA A 126 19.79 -15.18 2.82
N GLN A 127 19.43 -16.13 1.96
CA GLN A 127 19.68 -17.55 2.21
C GLN A 127 21.17 -17.88 2.19
N ARG A 128 21.94 -17.34 1.22
CA ARG A 128 23.41 -17.47 1.22
C ARG A 128 24.07 -16.87 2.46
N TYR A 129 23.57 -15.74 2.94
CA TYR A 129 24.05 -15.12 4.17
C TYR A 129 23.78 -16.03 5.38
N ALA A 130 22.58 -16.61 5.47
CA ALA A 130 22.24 -17.56 6.52
C ALA A 130 23.14 -18.82 6.47
N ASP A 131 23.36 -19.38 5.28
CA ASP A 131 24.25 -20.54 5.08
C ASP A 131 25.69 -20.22 5.52
N ARG A 132 26.18 -19.00 5.23
CA ARG A 132 27.51 -18.56 5.65
C ARG A 132 27.64 -18.37 7.15
N LEU A 133 26.60 -17.82 7.79
CA LEU A 133 26.56 -17.72 9.26
C LEU A 133 26.56 -19.11 9.89
N LEU A 134 25.83 -20.06 9.33
CA LEU A 134 25.85 -21.47 9.74
C LEU A 134 27.23 -22.11 9.55
N GLU A 135 27.92 -21.85 8.43
CA GLU A 135 29.27 -22.34 8.17
C GLU A 135 30.30 -21.75 9.17
N LEU A 136 30.22 -20.45 9.45
CA LEU A 136 31.07 -19.78 10.45
C LEU A 136 30.78 -20.29 11.86
N ALA A 137 29.52 -20.56 12.19
CA ALA A 137 29.09 -21.15 13.45
C ALA A 137 29.53 -22.63 13.60
N THR A 138 29.59 -23.38 12.49
CA THR A 138 30.00 -24.80 12.50
C THR A 138 31.51 -25.01 12.39
N GLY A 139 32.25 -24.02 11.87
CA GLY A 139 33.72 -24.02 11.86
C GLY A 139 34.35 -23.97 13.25
N ASP A 140 33.62 -23.47 14.25
CA ASP A 140 33.99 -23.54 15.66
C ASP A 140 33.21 -24.67 16.32
N ARG A 141 33.82 -25.87 16.44
CA ARG A 141 33.14 -27.11 16.88
C ARG A 141 32.42 -27.00 18.23
N VAL A 142 32.76 -26.00 19.04
CA VAL A 142 32.12 -25.70 20.33
C VAL A 142 30.80 -24.94 20.14
N PHE A 143 30.71 -24.09 19.13
CA PHE A 143 29.50 -23.33 18.80
C PHE A 143 28.50 -24.18 18.01
N ALA A 144 28.98 -25.08 17.15
CA ALA A 144 28.15 -26.07 16.45
C ALA A 144 27.30 -26.91 17.43
N ALA A 145 27.92 -27.46 18.47
CA ALA A 145 27.23 -28.25 19.48
C ALA A 145 26.27 -27.41 20.35
N ALA A 146 26.57 -26.12 20.56
CA ALA A 146 25.71 -25.19 21.29
C ALA A 146 24.50 -24.75 20.46
N VAL A 147 24.68 -24.52 19.16
CA VAL A 147 23.61 -24.19 18.21
C VAL A 147 22.73 -25.40 17.98
N GLU A 148 23.29 -26.60 17.82
CA GLU A 148 22.51 -27.83 17.66
C GLU A 148 21.67 -28.13 18.91
N ALA A 149 22.24 -27.97 20.11
CA ALA A 149 21.50 -28.08 21.37
C ALA A 149 20.45 -26.97 21.56
N ALA A 150 20.70 -25.75 21.09
CA ALA A 150 19.74 -24.65 21.13
C ALA A 150 18.59 -24.88 20.14
N VAL A 151 18.90 -25.29 18.91
CA VAL A 151 17.92 -25.62 17.86
C VAL A 151 17.04 -26.79 18.26
N GLU A 152 17.61 -27.83 18.90
CA GLU A 152 16.83 -28.98 19.41
C GLU A 152 15.92 -28.57 20.57
N ALA A 153 16.40 -27.69 21.47
CA ALA A 153 15.58 -27.10 22.54
C ALA A 153 14.50 -26.12 22.03
N GLU A 154 14.73 -25.46 20.89
CA GLU A 154 13.76 -24.59 20.20
C GLU A 154 12.71 -25.43 19.46
N LEU A 155 13.13 -26.53 18.80
CA LEU A 155 12.24 -27.48 18.12
C LEU A 155 11.27 -28.15 19.09
N GLU A 156 11.72 -28.47 20.30
CA GLU A 156 10.87 -29.03 21.37
C GLU A 156 9.85 -28.00 21.93
N ARG A 157 10.14 -26.69 21.81
CA ARG A 157 9.21 -25.62 22.27
C ARG A 157 8.07 -25.33 21.30
N GLY A 158 8.15 -25.80 20.04
CA GLY A 158 7.22 -25.45 18.99
C GLY A 158 7.33 -23.96 18.58
N PRO A 159 6.60 -23.51 17.54
CA PRO A 159 6.67 -22.14 17.07
C PRO A 159 6.07 -21.17 18.10
N VAL A 160 6.92 -20.67 19.00
CA VAL A 160 6.58 -19.58 19.91
C VAL A 160 6.71 -18.29 19.12
N LEU A 161 5.59 -17.57 19.00
CA LEU A 161 5.58 -16.25 18.38
C LEU A 161 6.36 -15.25 19.24
N PRO A 162 7.27 -14.44 18.66
CA PRO A 162 7.12 -13.00 18.56
C PRO A 162 6.64 -12.12 19.72
N SER A 163 6.64 -12.52 21.00
CA SER A 163 5.78 -11.85 21.99
C SER A 163 6.48 -10.75 22.80
N THR A 164 7.82 -10.73 22.84
CA THR A 164 8.60 -9.77 23.64
C THR A 164 9.27 -8.70 22.79
N ALA A 165 9.54 -7.53 23.39
CA ALA A 165 10.24 -6.43 22.74
C ALA A 165 11.66 -6.80 22.28
N GLU A 166 12.27 -7.82 22.89
CA GLU A 166 13.59 -8.36 22.53
C GLU A 166 13.58 -9.04 21.15
N GLU A 167 12.54 -9.79 20.80
CA GLU A 167 12.46 -10.45 19.49
C GLU A 167 12.15 -9.48 18.33
N ARG A 168 11.47 -8.35 18.60
CA ARG A 168 11.34 -7.27 17.59
C ARG A 168 12.65 -6.55 17.34
N PHE A 169 13.49 -6.47 18.38
CA PHE A 169 14.84 -5.93 18.26
C PHE A 169 15.70 -6.85 17.37
N SER A 170 15.53 -8.17 17.45
CA SER A 170 16.27 -9.13 16.64
C SER A 170 15.97 -9.06 15.13
N LEU A 171 14.72 -8.80 14.72
CA LEU A 171 14.37 -8.62 13.31
C LEU A 171 14.99 -7.36 12.70
N TYR A 172 14.99 -6.25 13.44
CA TYR A 172 15.66 -5.02 13.00
C TYR A 172 17.17 -5.24 12.89
N GLU A 173 17.75 -5.92 13.88
CA GLU A 173 19.18 -6.22 13.89
C GLU A 173 19.56 -7.16 12.74
N ALA A 174 18.81 -8.24 12.51
CA ALA A 174 19.00 -9.14 11.37
C ALA A 174 18.85 -8.40 10.02
N ALA A 175 17.85 -7.53 9.89
CA ALA A 175 17.68 -6.72 8.68
C ALA A 175 18.83 -5.73 8.47
N SER A 176 19.36 -5.16 9.56
CA SER A 176 20.51 -4.25 9.51
C SER A 176 21.82 -4.98 9.17
N GLN A 177 22.01 -6.20 9.69
CA GLN A 177 23.16 -7.05 9.39
C GLN A 177 23.11 -7.53 7.94
N LEU A 178 21.96 -8.02 7.48
CA LEU A 178 21.75 -8.35 6.07
C LEU A 178 21.96 -7.13 5.18
N GLY A 179 21.45 -5.96 5.59
CA GLY A 179 21.66 -4.70 4.87
C GLY A 179 23.13 -4.32 4.75
N SER A 180 23.91 -4.45 5.81
CA SER A 180 25.35 -4.17 5.79
C SER A 180 26.14 -5.21 4.97
N PHE A 181 25.74 -6.49 5.04
CA PHE A 181 26.29 -7.55 4.20
C PHE A 181 26.03 -7.29 2.71
N LEU A 182 24.78 -7.00 2.33
CA LEU A 182 24.40 -6.66 0.96
C LEU A 182 25.12 -5.41 0.46
N TRP A 183 25.32 -4.41 1.32
CA TRP A 183 26.07 -3.22 0.99
C TRP A 183 27.55 -3.51 0.73
N ALA A 184 28.14 -4.47 1.44
CA ALA A 184 29.55 -4.84 1.31
C ALA A 184 29.81 -5.75 0.10
N GLU A 185 28.98 -6.77 -0.12
CA GLU A 185 29.22 -7.79 -1.17
C GLU A 185 28.47 -7.52 -2.48
N ARG A 186 27.31 -6.85 -2.43
CA ARG A 186 26.38 -6.65 -3.55
C ARG A 186 26.05 -5.18 -3.79
N HIS A 187 27.04 -4.32 -3.56
CA HIS A 187 26.88 -2.87 -3.64
C HIS A 187 26.31 -2.41 -4.99
N GLU A 188 26.79 -2.99 -6.09
CA GLU A 188 26.35 -2.61 -7.44
C GLU A 188 24.89 -3.00 -7.70
N GLU A 189 24.48 -4.21 -7.35
CA GLU A 189 23.11 -4.68 -7.53
C GLU A 189 22.14 -3.89 -6.66
N LEU A 190 22.51 -3.64 -5.40
CA LEU A 190 21.72 -2.85 -4.48
C LEU A 190 21.55 -1.41 -4.97
N TRP A 191 22.63 -0.77 -5.46
CA TRP A 191 22.54 0.55 -6.07
C TRP A 191 21.65 0.59 -7.30
N ARG A 192 21.71 -0.43 -8.18
CA ARG A 192 20.82 -0.51 -9.35
C ARG A 192 19.36 -0.56 -8.93
N VAL A 193 19.02 -1.35 -7.91
CA VAL A 193 17.64 -1.43 -7.38
C VAL A 193 17.21 -0.11 -6.74
N VAL A 194 18.04 0.50 -5.90
CA VAL A 194 17.76 1.79 -5.26
C VAL A 194 17.60 2.89 -6.31
N PHE A 195 18.48 2.94 -7.32
CA PHE A 195 18.42 3.90 -8.40
C PHE A 195 17.17 3.72 -9.27
N LEU A 196 16.88 2.49 -9.71
CA LEU A 196 15.66 2.19 -10.46
C LEU A 196 14.40 2.52 -9.64
N GLY A 197 14.42 2.22 -8.35
CA GLY A 197 13.35 2.57 -7.41
C GLY A 197 13.16 4.08 -7.31
N MET A 198 14.24 4.85 -7.18
CA MET A 198 14.21 6.31 -7.14
C MET A 198 13.68 6.90 -8.45
N VAL A 199 14.13 6.40 -9.59
CA VAL A 199 13.65 6.83 -10.92
C VAL A 199 12.16 6.50 -11.08
N ALA A 200 11.72 5.29 -10.71
CA ALA A 200 10.32 4.91 -10.74
C ALA A 200 9.46 5.77 -9.79
N GLY A 201 9.98 6.09 -8.61
CA GLY A 201 9.33 6.98 -7.65
C GLY A 201 9.17 8.40 -8.17
N LEU A 202 10.23 8.97 -8.76
CA LEU A 202 10.20 10.30 -9.38
C LEU A 202 9.27 10.34 -10.59
N LEU A 203 9.28 9.30 -11.44
CA LEU A 203 8.34 9.17 -12.56
C LEU A 203 6.90 9.07 -12.06
N GLY A 204 6.63 8.27 -11.02
CA GLY A 204 5.31 8.17 -10.40
C GLY A 204 4.83 9.50 -9.83
N LEU A 205 5.73 10.26 -9.19
CA LEU A 205 5.44 11.61 -8.69
C LEU A 205 5.15 12.60 -9.84
N ALA A 206 5.99 12.60 -10.88
CA ALA A 206 5.81 13.45 -12.06
C ALA A 206 4.49 13.14 -12.79
N LEU A 207 4.18 11.85 -12.99
CA LEU A 207 2.90 11.41 -13.55
C LEU A 207 1.73 11.83 -12.66
N GLY A 208 1.89 11.76 -11.34
CA GLY A 208 0.92 12.28 -10.38
C GLY A 208 0.64 13.76 -10.51
N VAL A 209 1.66 14.56 -10.76
CA VAL A 209 1.51 15.97 -11.02
C VAL A 209 0.87 16.20 -12.39
N VAL A 210 1.33 15.55 -13.46
CA VAL A 210 0.85 15.79 -14.83
C VAL A 210 -0.57 15.25 -15.06
N TRP A 211 -0.85 14.03 -14.60
CA TRP A 211 -2.11 13.32 -14.76
C TRP A 211 -2.72 12.87 -13.42
N PRO A 212 -3.04 13.81 -12.51
CA PRO A 212 -3.54 13.48 -11.17
C PRO A 212 -4.83 12.67 -11.22
N ARG A 213 -5.60 12.81 -12.29
CA ARG A 213 -6.84 12.08 -12.52
C ARG A 213 -6.62 10.59 -12.72
N LEU A 214 -5.66 10.20 -13.55
CA LEU A 214 -5.37 8.79 -13.85
C LEU A 214 -4.72 8.14 -12.64
N VAL A 215 -3.76 8.85 -12.06
CA VAL A 215 -2.98 8.43 -10.89
C VAL A 215 -3.88 8.19 -9.68
N MET A 216 -4.88 9.04 -9.46
CA MET A 216 -5.87 8.84 -8.40
C MET A 216 -6.75 7.61 -8.64
N ILE A 217 -7.14 7.34 -9.89
CA ILE A 217 -7.93 6.14 -10.23
C ILE A 217 -7.10 4.90 -9.96
N VAL A 218 -5.87 4.85 -10.48
CA VAL A 218 -4.93 3.74 -10.28
C VAL A 218 -4.67 3.56 -8.79
N GLY A 219 -4.30 4.62 -8.06
CA GLY A 219 -3.92 4.56 -6.66
C GLY A 219 -5.07 4.11 -5.75
N THR A 220 -6.26 4.71 -5.89
CA THR A 220 -7.42 4.30 -5.07
C THR A 220 -7.92 2.91 -5.43
N SER A 221 -7.81 2.48 -6.69
CA SER A 221 -8.13 1.11 -7.10
C SER A 221 -7.11 0.11 -6.56
N ALA A 222 -5.81 0.44 -6.57
CA ALA A 222 -4.75 -0.41 -6.05
C ALA A 222 -4.87 -0.59 -4.53
N VAL A 223 -4.99 0.51 -3.78
CA VAL A 223 -5.20 0.45 -2.32
C VAL A 223 -6.49 -0.30 -1.99
N GLY A 224 -7.58 -0.02 -2.73
CA GLY A 224 -8.84 -0.73 -2.54
C GLY A 224 -8.74 -2.22 -2.83
N ALA A 225 -8.05 -2.61 -3.91
CA ALA A 225 -7.82 -4.02 -4.25
C ALA A 225 -6.96 -4.72 -3.18
N ILE A 226 -5.93 -4.06 -2.65
CA ILE A 226 -5.09 -4.59 -1.56
C ILE A 226 -5.94 -4.79 -0.30
N LEU A 227 -6.78 -3.82 0.09
CA LEU A 227 -7.64 -3.92 1.26
C LEU A 227 -8.71 -5.01 1.12
N VAL A 228 -9.36 -5.09 -0.05
CA VAL A 228 -10.34 -6.16 -0.33
C VAL A 228 -9.66 -7.52 -0.29
N THR A 229 -8.52 -7.67 -0.96
CA THR A 229 -7.82 -8.95 -1.01
C THR A 229 -7.31 -9.36 0.36
N GLY A 230 -6.62 -8.46 1.07
CA GLY A 230 -6.13 -8.72 2.42
C GLY A 230 -7.27 -9.04 3.40
N GLY A 231 -8.39 -8.31 3.33
CA GLY A 231 -9.57 -8.58 4.15
C GLY A 231 -10.23 -9.92 3.82
N VAL A 232 -10.41 -10.24 2.53
CA VAL A 232 -10.97 -11.54 2.09
C VAL A 232 -10.06 -12.69 2.48
N LEU A 233 -8.74 -12.58 2.30
CA LEU A 233 -7.79 -13.60 2.71
C LEU A 233 -7.83 -13.80 4.24
N THR A 234 -7.90 -12.71 5.01
CA THR A 234 -8.02 -12.78 6.47
C THR A 234 -9.32 -13.49 6.90
N LEU A 235 -10.43 -13.21 6.23
CA LEU A 235 -11.71 -13.89 6.48
C LEU A 235 -11.66 -15.35 6.07
N ALA A 236 -11.03 -15.68 4.93
CA ALA A 236 -10.86 -17.05 4.47
C ALA A 236 -10.07 -17.89 5.48
N VAL A 237 -8.93 -17.38 5.97
CA VAL A 237 -8.10 -18.06 6.98
C VAL A 237 -8.87 -18.31 8.27
N ARG A 238 -9.69 -17.35 8.73
CA ARG A 238 -10.34 -17.41 10.05
C ARG A 238 -11.70 -18.11 10.05
N LEU A 239 -12.49 -17.95 8.99
CA LEU A 239 -13.90 -18.39 8.94
C LEU A 239 -14.15 -19.54 7.97
N TRP A 240 -13.31 -19.70 6.94
CA TRP A 240 -13.52 -20.69 5.87
C TRP A 240 -12.25 -21.48 5.54
N PRO A 241 -11.82 -22.42 6.42
CA PRO A 241 -10.61 -23.22 6.20
C PRO A 241 -10.58 -23.90 4.83
N ALA A 242 -11.71 -24.47 4.40
CA ALA A 242 -11.82 -25.11 3.09
C ALA A 242 -11.59 -24.14 1.90
N ALA A 243 -11.98 -22.87 2.03
CA ALA A 243 -11.70 -21.87 1.01
C ALA A 243 -10.22 -21.49 1.00
N TRP A 244 -9.59 -21.44 2.18
CA TRP A 244 -8.15 -21.24 2.29
C TRP A 244 -7.35 -22.39 1.67
N ASP A 245 -7.69 -23.65 1.98
CA ASP A 245 -7.02 -24.81 1.41
C ASP A 245 -7.13 -24.83 -0.12
N TRP A 246 -8.29 -24.40 -0.65
CA TRP A 246 -8.48 -24.23 -2.09
C TRP A 246 -7.58 -23.12 -2.67
N ILE A 247 -7.44 -21.98 -1.99
CA ILE A 247 -6.54 -20.89 -2.38
C ILE A 247 -5.08 -21.36 -2.36
N GLU A 248 -4.68 -22.08 -1.30
CA GLU A 248 -3.34 -22.62 -1.12
C GLU A 248 -2.99 -23.65 -2.19
N SER A 249 -3.96 -24.46 -2.63
CA SER A 249 -3.79 -25.39 -3.76
C SER A 249 -3.61 -24.70 -5.13
N ARG A 250 -3.89 -23.40 -5.22
CA ARG A 250 -3.86 -22.61 -6.47
C ARG A 250 -3.21 -21.24 -6.25
N PRO A 251 -1.89 -21.18 -5.96
CA PRO A 251 -1.21 -19.92 -5.63
C PRO A 251 -1.30 -18.87 -6.75
N SER A 252 -1.36 -19.29 -8.01
CA SER A 252 -1.54 -18.40 -9.16
C SER A 252 -2.93 -17.75 -9.25
N GLY A 253 -3.95 -18.33 -8.61
CA GLY A 253 -5.32 -17.83 -8.63
C GLY A 253 -5.49 -16.49 -7.91
N VAL A 254 -4.73 -16.26 -6.83
CA VAL A 254 -4.80 -15.02 -6.03
C VAL A 254 -4.41 -13.79 -6.84
N PRO A 255 -3.21 -13.70 -7.45
CA PRO A 255 -2.82 -12.51 -8.21
C PRO A 255 -3.71 -12.29 -9.44
N ILE A 256 -4.24 -13.36 -10.07
CA ILE A 256 -5.23 -13.23 -11.13
C ILE A 256 -6.50 -12.58 -10.59
N ALA A 257 -7.02 -13.03 -9.45
CA ALA A 257 -8.20 -12.44 -8.82
C ALA A 257 -7.97 -10.97 -8.43
N VAL A 258 -6.81 -10.64 -7.86
CA VAL A 258 -6.40 -9.26 -7.56
C VAL A 258 -6.39 -8.41 -8.83
N GLY A 259 -5.77 -8.91 -9.90
CA GLY A 259 -5.70 -8.25 -11.19
C GLY A 259 -7.08 -7.99 -11.79
N VAL A 260 -7.99 -8.97 -11.72
CA VAL A 260 -9.38 -8.82 -12.17
C VAL A 260 -10.12 -7.77 -11.34
N VAL A 261 -10.00 -7.80 -10.00
CA VAL A 261 -10.61 -6.79 -9.12
C VAL A 261 -10.09 -5.40 -9.43
N LEU A 262 -8.77 -5.26 -9.63
CA LEU A 262 -8.12 -4.01 -10.00
C LEU A 262 -8.64 -3.48 -11.34
N LEU A 263 -8.69 -4.34 -12.37
CA LEU A 263 -9.19 -3.98 -13.69
C LEU A 263 -10.66 -3.55 -13.64
N LEU A 264 -11.51 -4.28 -12.91
CA LEU A 264 -12.92 -3.92 -12.75
C LEU A 264 -13.08 -2.59 -12.01
N ALA A 265 -12.28 -2.35 -10.96
CA ALA A 265 -12.28 -1.08 -10.24
C ALA A 265 -11.87 0.09 -11.16
N MET A 266 -10.77 -0.06 -11.89
CA MET A 266 -10.29 0.95 -12.84
C MET A 266 -11.30 1.23 -13.96
N LEU A 267 -11.87 0.17 -14.56
CA LEU A 267 -12.87 0.28 -15.62
C LEU A 267 -14.10 1.03 -15.11
N ARG A 268 -14.61 0.68 -13.93
CA ARG A 268 -15.79 1.32 -13.35
C ARG A 268 -15.56 2.78 -12.99
N GLN A 269 -14.39 3.10 -12.43
CA GLN A 269 -14.01 4.49 -12.14
C GLN A 269 -13.82 5.33 -13.41
N GLY A 270 -13.31 4.72 -14.49
CA GLY A 270 -13.16 5.34 -15.80
C GLY A 270 -14.51 5.60 -16.50
N LEU A 271 -15.36 4.58 -16.61
CA LEU A 271 -16.63 4.62 -17.35
C LEU A 271 -17.64 5.63 -16.79
N ARG A 272 -17.71 5.80 -15.47
CA ARG A 272 -18.63 6.77 -14.82
C ARG A 272 -18.41 8.22 -15.25
N ARG A 273 -17.27 8.56 -15.86
CA ARG A 273 -17.00 9.93 -16.33
C ARG A 273 -17.50 10.17 -17.74
N SER A 274 -17.40 9.18 -18.62
CA SER A 274 -17.90 9.31 -19.99
C SER A 274 -19.42 9.54 -20.03
N ALA A 275 -20.16 8.92 -19.09
CA ALA A 275 -21.61 9.07 -19.00
C ALA A 275 -22.09 10.49 -18.59
N LEU A 276 -21.26 11.27 -17.90
CA LEU A 276 -21.61 12.64 -17.47
C LEU A 276 -21.21 13.72 -18.49
N ALA A 277 -20.38 13.38 -19.47
CA ALA A 277 -19.92 14.33 -20.50
C ALA A 277 -20.87 14.41 -21.72
N VAL A 278 -21.83 13.49 -21.84
CA VAL A 278 -22.73 13.37 -22.99
C VAL A 278 -24.19 13.62 -22.58
N THR A 279 -24.42 14.59 -21.70
CA THR A 279 -25.73 15.28 -21.71
C THR A 279 -25.66 16.31 -22.84
N PRO A 280 -26.22 16.04 -24.04
CA PRO A 280 -26.28 17.05 -25.07
C PRO A 280 -26.96 18.27 -24.47
N ALA A 281 -26.36 19.45 -24.68
CA ALA A 281 -27.01 20.69 -24.31
C ALA A 281 -28.43 20.63 -24.87
N VAL A 282 -29.42 20.67 -23.99
CA VAL A 282 -30.82 20.82 -24.39
C VAL A 282 -30.84 22.13 -25.15
N VAL A 283 -30.81 22.05 -26.48
CA VAL A 283 -30.92 23.23 -27.34
C VAL A 283 -32.28 23.81 -26.98
N PRO A 284 -32.34 25.01 -26.37
CA PRO A 284 -33.62 25.60 -26.03
C PRO A 284 -34.41 25.71 -27.33
N ALA A 285 -35.59 25.09 -27.36
CA ALA A 285 -36.46 25.13 -28.53
C ALA A 285 -36.68 26.61 -28.90
N THR A 286 -36.20 27.01 -30.07
CA THR A 286 -36.41 28.36 -30.59
C THR A 286 -37.92 28.60 -30.60
N PRO A 287 -38.45 29.61 -29.90
CA PRO A 287 -39.87 29.87 -29.90
C PRO A 287 -40.30 30.15 -31.34
N ALA A 288 -41.24 29.36 -31.85
CA ALA A 288 -41.83 29.59 -33.15
C ALA A 288 -42.43 31.00 -33.16
N LYS A 289 -42.03 31.83 -34.13
CA LYS A 289 -42.68 33.13 -34.37
C LYS A 289 -44.16 32.85 -34.66
N ALA A 290 -45.05 33.30 -33.78
CA ALA A 290 -46.47 33.34 -34.06
C ALA A 290 -46.69 34.28 -35.26
N ALA A 291 -47.33 33.75 -36.30
CA ALA A 291 -47.78 34.49 -37.48
C ALA A 291 -49.19 35.04 -37.26
#